data_AF-A0A643FIB8-F1
#
_entry.id   AF-A0A643FIB8-F1
#
_cell.length_a   1.000
_cell.length_b   1.000
_cell.length_c   1.000
_cell.angle_alpha   90.00
_cell.angle_beta   90.00
_cell.angle_gamma   90.00
#
_symmetry.space_group_name_H-M   'P 1'
#
loop_
_entity.id
_entity.type
_entity.pdbx_description
1 polymer ?
#
loop_
_entity_poly.entity_id
_entity_poly.type
_entity_poly.pdbx_seq_one_letter_code
_entity_poly.pdbx_strand_id
1 'polypeptide(L)'
;MGFARFGRVKNMSFVLYLDFDGVLHPECVYRTSKGPWLQTPDHKLFENEGILEEVLAPYPAVRIILSTAWLLWRGGYSYAKRQLSPALQQRVIGATYHKRYTRRDEYVETPRGLQIWTDVQRRCPHGWLALDDDYEHWPAWCRDRLVRTHPVFGIAEPGVLLELQLKLKVMHCHMPAANKAND
;
A
#
# COMPACT_ATOMS: atom_id res chain seq x y z
N MET A 1 34.50 8.25 27.60
CA MET A 1 33.96 8.94 26.41
C MET A 1 32.75 8.14 25.93
N GLY A 2 31.55 8.61 26.27
CA GLY A 2 30.30 7.95 25.90
C GLY A 2 29.89 8.30 24.48
N PHE A 3 29.72 7.31 23.62
CA PHE A 3 29.08 7.50 22.32
C PHE A 3 27.59 7.71 22.54
N ALA A 4 27.12 8.94 22.29
CA ALA A 4 25.71 9.22 22.20
C ALA A 4 25.11 8.37 21.06
N ARG A 5 24.28 7.40 21.42
CA ARG A 5 23.34 6.77 20.48
C ARG A 5 22.39 7.87 20.04
N PHE A 6 22.61 8.44 18.85
CA PHE A 6 21.58 9.23 18.18
C PHE A 6 20.34 8.34 18.05
N GLY A 7 19.33 8.63 18.86
CA GLY A 7 18.02 8.01 18.76
C GLY A 7 17.51 8.27 17.34
N ARG A 8 17.36 7.20 16.56
CA ARG A 8 16.63 7.28 15.29
C ARG A 8 15.23 7.77 15.67
N VAL A 9 14.86 8.97 15.26
CA VAL A 9 13.47 9.40 15.28
C VAL A 9 12.71 8.33 14.51
N LYS A 10 11.94 7.48 15.20
CA LYS A 10 10.98 6.60 14.54
C LYS A 10 10.01 7.56 13.87
N ASN A 11 10.14 7.76 12.56
CA ASN A 11 9.09 8.44 11.82
C ASN A 11 7.81 7.66 12.06
N MET A 12 6.91 8.25 12.86
CA MET A 12 5.61 7.71 13.21
C MET A 12 4.70 7.80 11.99
N SER A 13 5.02 7.04 10.94
CA SER A 13 4.26 7.06 9.70
C SER A 13 3.05 6.16 9.80
N PHE A 14 1.91 6.67 9.38
CA PHE A 14 0.79 5.85 8.94
C PHE A 14 1.08 5.29 7.56
N VAL A 15 0.88 3.98 7.36
CA VAL A 15 1.26 3.30 6.12
C VAL A 15 0.05 2.69 5.44
N LEU A 16 -0.09 2.96 4.14
CA LEU A 16 -0.99 2.25 3.25
C LEU A 16 -0.17 1.30 2.39
N TYR A 17 -0.40 0.00 2.53
CA TYR A 17 0.08 -1.01 1.60
C TYR A 17 -0.87 -1.02 0.39
N LEU A 18 -0.31 -0.86 -0.81
CA LEU A 18 -1.09 -0.63 -2.02
C LEU A 18 -0.75 -1.66 -3.10
N ASP A 19 -1.72 -2.49 -3.47
CA ASP A 19 -1.74 -3.17 -4.77
C ASP A 19 -2.34 -2.29 -5.87
N PHE A 20 -2.20 -2.73 -7.12
CA PHE A 20 -2.68 -2.08 -8.32
C PHE A 20 -3.82 -2.86 -8.97
N ASP A 21 -3.55 -4.10 -9.35
CA ASP A 21 -4.51 -5.00 -9.96
C ASP A 21 -5.63 -5.29 -8.94
N GLY A 22 -6.89 -5.16 -9.33
CA GLY A 22 -8.03 -5.33 -8.42
C GLY A 22 -8.23 -4.19 -7.41
N VAL A 23 -7.43 -3.11 -7.47
CA VAL A 23 -7.47 -1.97 -6.54
C VAL A 23 -7.65 -0.65 -7.29
N LEU A 24 -6.69 -0.30 -8.14
CA LEU A 24 -6.68 0.94 -8.93
C LEU A 24 -7.29 0.77 -10.32
N HIS A 25 -7.57 -0.47 -10.70
CA HIS A 25 -8.18 -0.95 -11.94
C HIS A 25 -8.55 -2.44 -11.76
N PRO A 26 -9.25 -3.09 -12.72
CA PRO A 26 -9.59 -4.51 -12.61
C PRO A 26 -8.39 -5.45 -12.54
N GLU A 27 -8.51 -6.60 -11.86
CA GLU A 27 -7.43 -7.56 -11.59
C GLU A 27 -6.74 -8.17 -12.83
N CYS A 28 -7.44 -8.22 -13.97
CA CYS A 28 -7.03 -8.95 -15.17
C CYS A 28 -5.94 -8.22 -15.99
N VAL A 29 -4.76 -8.02 -15.41
CA VAL A 29 -3.61 -7.39 -16.08
C VAL A 29 -2.56 -8.39 -16.49
N TYR A 30 -2.17 -8.33 -17.76
CA TYR A 30 -1.13 -9.18 -18.34
C TYR A 30 0.07 -8.36 -18.78
N ARG A 31 1.26 -8.88 -18.50
CA ARG A 31 2.49 -8.28 -19.01
C ARG A 31 2.74 -8.69 -20.46
N THR A 32 2.75 -7.73 -21.38
CA THR A 32 3.07 -7.95 -22.79
C THR A 32 4.41 -7.31 -23.17
N SER A 33 4.89 -7.54 -24.40
CA SER A 33 6.08 -6.86 -24.94
C SER A 33 5.89 -5.35 -25.10
N LYS A 34 4.64 -4.88 -25.19
CA LYS A 34 4.28 -3.46 -25.35
C LYS A 34 3.97 -2.77 -24.02
N GLY A 35 3.96 -3.51 -22.91
CA GLY A 35 3.57 -3.00 -21.59
C GLY A 35 2.41 -3.79 -20.97
N PRO A 36 1.84 -3.30 -19.86
CA PRO A 36 0.66 -3.89 -19.23
C PRO A 36 -0.53 -3.83 -20.20
N TRP A 37 -1.26 -4.92 -20.32
CA TRP A 37 -2.52 -5.01 -21.03
C TRP A 37 -3.62 -5.41 -20.06
N LEU A 38 -4.62 -4.54 -19.93
CA LEU A 38 -5.80 -4.80 -19.13
C LEU A 38 -6.84 -5.56 -19.98
N GLN A 39 -7.18 -6.77 -19.57
CA GLN A 39 -8.18 -7.62 -20.22
C GLN A 39 -9.55 -7.42 -19.56
N THR A 40 -10.03 -6.18 -19.56
CA THR A 40 -11.38 -5.85 -19.08
C THR A 40 -11.91 -4.72 -19.95
N PRO A 41 -12.92 -4.98 -20.82
CA PRO A 41 -13.51 -3.95 -21.67
C PRO A 41 -14.01 -2.76 -20.86
N ASP A 42 -13.99 -1.56 -21.46
CA ASP A 42 -14.46 -0.30 -20.88
C ASP A 42 -13.70 0.23 -19.64
N HIS A 43 -12.71 -0.51 -19.15
CA HIS A 43 -11.83 -0.10 -18.06
C HIS A 43 -10.45 0.36 -18.56
N LYS A 44 -9.75 1.14 -17.73
CA LYS A 44 -8.39 1.60 -17.99
C LYS A 44 -7.49 1.33 -16.80
N LEU A 45 -6.21 1.07 -17.08
CA LEU A 45 -5.19 1.00 -16.04
C LEU A 45 -5.19 2.31 -15.24
N PHE A 46 -5.21 2.19 -13.92
CA PHE A 46 -5.12 3.30 -12.96
C PHE A 46 -6.31 4.28 -13.00
N GLU A 47 -7.47 3.85 -13.49
CA GLU A 47 -8.68 4.68 -13.54
C GLU A 47 -9.15 5.20 -12.17
N ASN A 48 -8.85 4.49 -11.09
CA ASN A 48 -9.28 4.85 -9.74
C ASN A 48 -8.26 5.71 -8.96
N GLU A 49 -7.16 6.16 -9.57
CA GLU A 49 -6.16 6.96 -8.85
C GLU A 49 -6.73 8.26 -8.27
N GLY A 50 -7.61 8.95 -9.01
CA GLY A 50 -8.27 10.16 -8.53
C GLY A 50 -9.06 9.92 -7.25
N ILE A 51 -9.75 8.77 -7.15
CA ILE A 51 -10.48 8.38 -5.94
C ILE A 51 -9.50 8.19 -4.78
N LEU A 52 -8.38 7.48 -5.01
CA LEU A 52 -7.39 7.28 -3.95
C LEU A 52 -6.76 8.61 -3.50
N GLU A 53 -6.47 9.52 -4.42
CA GLU A 53 -5.97 10.86 -4.11
C GLU A 53 -6.94 11.65 -3.23
N GLU A 54 -8.22 11.68 -3.59
CA GLU A 54 -9.27 12.36 -2.84
C GLU A 54 -9.43 11.78 -1.44
N VAL A 55 -9.45 10.45 -1.32
CA VAL A 55 -9.57 9.75 -0.05
C VAL A 55 -8.36 10.00 0.87
N LEU A 56 -7.17 10.14 0.30
CA LEU A 56 -5.94 10.41 1.05
C LEU A 56 -5.66 11.91 1.28
N ALA A 57 -6.41 12.81 0.64
CA ALA A 57 -6.21 14.25 0.78
C ALA A 57 -6.34 14.74 2.25
N PRO A 58 -7.32 14.27 3.05
CA PRO A 58 -7.42 14.63 4.47
C PRO A 58 -6.30 14.07 5.35
N TYR A 59 -5.50 13.13 4.83
CA TYR A 59 -4.50 12.38 5.60
C TYR A 59 -3.08 12.57 5.01
N PRO A 60 -2.51 13.80 5.09
CA PRO A 60 -1.20 14.11 4.49
C PRO A 60 -0.03 13.34 5.13
N ALA A 61 -0.22 12.77 6.33
CA ALA A 61 0.78 11.95 7.02
C ALA A 61 0.83 10.49 6.51
N VAL A 62 -0.19 10.03 5.78
CA VAL A 62 -0.20 8.66 5.23
C VAL A 62 0.84 8.54 4.13
N ARG A 63 1.65 7.49 4.23
CA ARG A 63 2.69 7.12 3.26
C ARG A 63 2.33 5.78 2.62
N ILE A 64 2.78 5.58 1.39
CA ILE A 64 2.48 4.38 0.60
C ILE A 64 3.69 3.45 0.59
N ILE A 65 3.43 2.17 0.83
CA ILE A 65 4.33 1.06 0.52
C ILE A 65 3.69 0.27 -0.61
N LEU A 66 4.42 0.11 -1.71
CA LEU A 66 3.94 -0.73 -2.81
C LEU A 66 3.97 -2.19 -2.38
N SER A 67 2.83 -2.86 -2.50
CA SER A 67 2.70 -4.30 -2.36
C SER A 67 1.94 -4.76 -3.59
N THR A 68 2.66 -5.11 -4.65
CA THR A 68 2.05 -5.42 -5.96
C THR A 68 2.96 -6.36 -6.74
N ALA A 69 2.37 -7.24 -7.54
CA ALA A 69 3.10 -8.14 -8.44
C ALA A 69 3.99 -7.37 -9.45
N TRP A 70 3.67 -6.10 -9.73
CA TRP A 70 4.44 -5.22 -10.61
C TRP A 70 5.87 -4.94 -10.09
N LEU A 71 6.13 -5.18 -8.79
CA LEU A 71 7.49 -5.12 -8.21
C LEU A 71 8.46 -6.15 -8.82
N LEU A 72 7.93 -7.22 -9.40
CA LEU A 72 8.69 -8.28 -10.05
C LEU A 72 8.93 -8.02 -11.54
N TRP A 73 8.37 -6.94 -12.09
CA TRP A 73 8.52 -6.60 -13.49
C TRP A 73 9.85 -5.90 -13.76
N ARG A 74 10.21 -5.77 -15.05
CA ARG A 74 11.45 -5.08 -15.45
C ARG A 74 11.41 -3.64 -14.95
N GLY A 75 12.42 -3.25 -14.18
CA GLY A 75 12.51 -1.95 -13.53
C GLY A 75 11.96 -1.91 -12.09
N GLY A 76 11.25 -2.97 -11.66
CA GLY A 76 10.81 -3.22 -10.28
C GLY A 76 10.16 -2.01 -9.62
N TYR A 77 10.59 -1.69 -8.40
CA TYR A 77 10.11 -0.55 -7.61
C TYR A 77 10.00 0.75 -8.42
N SER A 78 11.05 1.12 -9.17
CA SER A 78 11.05 2.38 -9.92
C SER A 78 10.04 2.36 -11.07
N TYR A 79 9.82 1.19 -11.68
CA TYR A 79 8.80 1.04 -12.72
C TYR A 79 7.39 1.15 -12.13
N ALA A 80 7.09 0.35 -11.10
CA ALA A 80 5.79 0.35 -10.43
C ALA A 80 5.43 1.72 -9.88
N LYS A 81 6.36 2.38 -9.16
CA LYS A 81 6.15 3.74 -8.63
C LYS A 81 5.78 4.73 -9.75
N ARG A 82 6.49 4.71 -10.89
CA ARG A 82 6.24 5.65 -11.99
C ARG A 82 4.91 5.46 -12.71
N GLN A 83 4.20 4.35 -12.48
CA GLN A 83 2.86 4.17 -13.05
C GLN A 83 1.83 5.04 -12.34
N LEU A 84 2.09 5.37 -11.08
CA LEU A 84 1.16 6.14 -10.28
C LEU A 84 1.13 7.61 -10.72
N SER A 85 0.07 8.33 -10.36
CA SER A 85 -0.01 9.77 -10.49
C SER A 85 1.13 10.48 -9.72
N PRO A 86 1.53 11.71 -10.12
CA PRO A 86 2.54 12.47 -9.37
C PRO A 86 2.21 12.66 -7.89
N ALA A 87 0.93 12.83 -7.54
CA ALA A 87 0.48 13.01 -6.16
C ALA A 87 0.68 11.74 -5.32
N LEU A 88 0.31 10.58 -5.85
CA LEU A 88 0.52 9.29 -5.17
C LEU A 88 2.01 8.92 -5.13
N GLN A 89 2.75 9.16 -6.21
CA GLN A 89 4.21 8.95 -6.27
C GLN A 89 4.96 9.63 -5.11
N GLN A 90 4.59 10.87 -4.77
CA GLN A 90 5.23 11.61 -3.68
C GLN A 90 5.00 10.96 -2.31
N ARG A 91 3.93 10.19 -2.15
CA ARG A 91 3.60 9.46 -0.92
C ARG A 91 4.34 8.12 -0.81
N VAL A 92 4.85 7.57 -1.92
CA VAL A 92 5.54 6.25 -1.94
C VAL A 92 6.92 6.34 -1.31
N ILE A 93 7.12 5.60 -0.21
CA ILE A 93 8.38 5.55 0.57
C ILE A 93 9.07 4.17 0.54
N GLY A 94 8.51 3.19 -0.18
CA GLY A 94 9.12 1.88 -0.31
C GLY A 94 8.19 0.83 -0.92
N ALA A 95 8.62 -0.42 -0.83
CA ALA A 95 7.91 -1.60 -1.31
C ALA A 95 8.14 -2.81 -0.39
N THR A 96 7.30 -3.83 -0.51
CA THR A 96 7.43 -5.11 0.21
C THR A 96 8.50 -6.03 -0.41
N TYR A 97 8.84 -5.86 -1.69
CA TYR A 97 9.90 -6.61 -2.37
C TYR A 97 11.16 -5.78 -2.62
N HIS A 98 12.32 -6.38 -2.36
CA HIS A 98 13.60 -5.88 -2.83
C HIS A 98 14.58 -7.04 -3.07
N LYS A 99 15.02 -7.20 -4.32
CA LYS A 99 15.86 -8.33 -4.80
C LYS A 99 17.16 -8.61 -4.02
N ARG A 100 17.64 -7.65 -3.23
CA ARG A 100 18.84 -7.80 -2.38
C ARG A 100 18.57 -8.57 -1.09
N TYR A 101 17.32 -8.55 -0.62
CA TYR A 101 16.94 -9.06 0.70
C TYR A 101 16.02 -10.27 0.64
N THR A 102 15.26 -10.41 -0.44
CA THR A 102 14.31 -11.50 -0.63
C THR A 102 14.52 -12.11 -2.00
N ARG A 103 14.58 -13.44 -2.08
CA ARG A 103 14.65 -14.11 -3.38
C ARG A 103 13.30 -13.99 -4.09
N ARG A 104 13.32 -14.04 -5.41
CA ARG A 104 12.10 -13.84 -6.22
C ARG A 104 11.09 -14.97 -6.01
N ASP A 105 11.56 -16.20 -6.00
CA ASP A 105 10.76 -17.41 -5.75
C ASP A 105 10.12 -17.37 -4.35
N GLU A 106 10.94 -17.10 -3.33
CA GLU A 106 10.48 -16.93 -1.95
C GLU A 106 9.37 -15.87 -1.83
N TYR A 107 9.54 -14.71 -2.49
CA TYR A 107 8.53 -13.66 -2.47
C TYR A 107 7.23 -14.09 -3.15
N VAL A 108 7.30 -14.77 -4.30
CA VAL A 108 6.13 -15.25 -5.05
C VAL A 108 5.35 -16.32 -4.27
N GLU A 109 6.05 -17.20 -3.56
CA GLU A 109 5.44 -18.28 -2.77
C GLU A 109 4.86 -17.80 -1.43
N THR A 110 5.27 -16.62 -0.96
CA THR A 110 4.78 -16.04 0.28
C THR A 110 3.40 -15.40 0.05
N PRO A 111 2.35 -15.77 0.81
CA PRO A 111 1.03 -15.14 0.72
C PRO A 111 1.09 -13.62 0.93
N ARG A 112 0.22 -12.88 0.24
CA ARG A 112 0.24 -11.41 0.22
C ARG A 112 0.21 -10.80 1.61
N GLY A 113 -0.71 -11.26 2.46
CA GLY A 113 -0.82 -10.80 3.84
C GLY A 113 0.45 -11.04 4.68
N LEU A 114 1.21 -12.10 4.39
CA LEU A 114 2.47 -12.41 5.08
C LEU A 114 3.64 -11.56 4.57
N GLN A 115 3.69 -11.23 3.27
CA GLN A 115 4.65 -10.27 2.72
C GLN A 115 4.49 -8.90 3.41
N ILE A 116 3.25 -8.43 3.51
CA ILE A 116 2.90 -7.17 4.18
C ILE A 116 3.24 -7.25 5.67
N TRP A 117 2.84 -8.33 6.36
CA TRP A 117 3.12 -8.49 7.78
C TRP A 117 4.63 -8.46 8.09
N THR A 118 5.44 -9.13 7.28
CA THR A 118 6.91 -9.12 7.41
C THR A 118 7.47 -7.70 7.30
N ASP A 119 6.93 -6.91 6.37
CA ASP A 119 7.32 -5.51 6.22
C ASP A 119 6.84 -4.63 7.40
N VAL A 120 5.63 -4.86 7.92
CA VAL A 120 5.08 -4.20 9.12
C VAL A 120 5.98 -4.45 10.32
N GLN A 121 6.40 -5.70 10.57
CA GLN A 121 7.31 -6.03 11.68
C GLN A 121 8.67 -5.34 11.56
N ARG A 122 9.15 -5.12 10.33
CA ARG A 122 10.42 -4.44 10.06
C ARG A 122 10.32 -2.92 10.22
N ARG A 123 9.22 -2.32 9.78
CA ARG A 123 9.03 -0.85 9.77
C ARG A 123 8.44 -0.31 11.06
N CYS A 124 7.65 -1.13 11.77
CA CYS A 124 6.91 -0.75 12.96
C CYS A 124 6.11 0.57 12.79
N PRO A 125 5.23 0.67 11.77
CA PRO A 125 4.44 1.88 11.54
C PRO A 125 3.49 2.15 12.71
N HIS A 126 3.09 3.42 12.88
CA HIS A 126 2.18 3.80 13.97
C HIS A 126 0.76 3.24 13.77
N GLY A 127 0.34 3.18 12.51
CA GLY A 127 -0.86 2.50 12.07
C GLY A 127 -0.70 2.12 10.60
N TRP A 128 -1.42 1.09 10.17
CA TRP A 128 -1.37 0.65 8.79
C TRP A 128 -2.68 0.05 8.33
N LEU A 129 -2.87 0.06 7.00
CA LEU A 129 -3.93 -0.60 6.25
C LEU A 129 -3.35 -1.21 4.97
N ALA A 130 -4.02 -2.22 4.42
CA ALA A 130 -3.73 -2.75 3.09
C ALA A 130 -4.96 -2.58 2.18
N LEU A 131 -4.72 -2.16 0.94
CA LEU A 131 -5.68 -2.21 -0.16
C LEU A 131 -5.24 -3.31 -1.11
N ASP A 132 -6.02 -4.38 -1.17
CA ASP A 132 -5.71 -5.59 -1.92
C ASP A 132 -7.02 -6.34 -2.16
N ASP A 133 -7.19 -6.93 -3.34
CA ASP A 133 -8.30 -7.85 -3.62
C ASP A 133 -7.95 -9.28 -3.20
N ASP A 134 -6.66 -9.61 -3.13
CA ASP A 134 -6.13 -10.87 -2.60
C ASP A 134 -6.29 -10.92 -1.07
N TYR A 135 -7.24 -11.75 -0.64
CA TYR A 135 -7.54 -12.04 0.75
C TYR A 135 -7.10 -13.46 1.15
N GLU A 136 -6.51 -14.22 0.23
CA GLU A 136 -6.19 -15.62 0.44
C GLU A 136 -5.06 -15.76 1.44
N HIS A 137 -5.21 -16.72 2.37
CA HIS A 137 -4.23 -17.02 3.41
C HIS A 137 -3.80 -15.81 4.26
N TRP A 138 -4.65 -14.77 4.35
CA TRP A 138 -4.34 -13.59 5.16
C TRP A 138 -4.25 -13.96 6.65
N PRO A 139 -3.18 -13.58 7.36
CA PRO A 139 -3.00 -13.94 8.76
C PRO A 139 -4.15 -13.40 9.63
N ALA A 140 -4.70 -14.27 10.49
CA ALA A 140 -5.89 -13.94 11.27
C ALA A 140 -5.69 -12.71 12.18
N TRP A 141 -4.48 -12.52 12.72
CA TRP A 141 -4.14 -11.44 13.65
C TRP A 141 -4.05 -10.04 13.00
N CYS A 142 -4.06 -9.95 11.68
CA CYS A 142 -4.03 -8.68 10.97
C CYS A 142 -5.04 -8.59 9.82
N ARG A 143 -6.04 -9.48 9.81
CA ARG A 143 -7.09 -9.50 8.78
C ARG A 143 -7.98 -8.26 8.84
N ASP A 144 -8.19 -7.69 10.01
CA ASP A 144 -8.93 -6.43 10.21
C ASP A 144 -8.26 -5.23 9.52
N ARG A 145 -6.97 -5.32 9.19
CA ARG A 145 -6.20 -4.27 8.50
C ARG A 145 -6.32 -4.30 6.98
N LEU A 146 -6.81 -5.40 6.42
CA LEU A 146 -7.13 -5.49 4.99
C LEU A 146 -8.44 -4.76 4.73
N VAL A 147 -8.44 -3.85 3.76
CA VAL A 147 -9.63 -3.41 3.04
C VAL A 147 -9.65 -4.25 1.77
N ARG A 148 -10.52 -5.26 1.75
CA ARG A 148 -10.64 -6.15 0.60
C ARG A 148 -11.35 -5.42 -0.51
N THR A 149 -10.70 -5.18 -1.63
CA THR A 149 -11.29 -4.46 -2.76
C THR A 149 -12.13 -5.38 -3.65
N HIS A 150 -12.96 -4.78 -4.50
CA HIS A 150 -13.73 -5.53 -5.49
C HIS A 150 -12.82 -5.82 -6.70
N PRO A 151 -12.75 -7.06 -7.23
CA PRO A 151 -11.77 -7.42 -8.27
C PRO A 151 -11.91 -6.63 -9.58
N VAL A 152 -13.12 -6.15 -9.91
CA VAL A 152 -13.37 -5.28 -11.08
C VAL A 152 -13.32 -3.78 -10.73
N PHE A 153 -14.21 -3.31 -9.86
CA PHE A 153 -14.31 -1.88 -9.54
C PHE A 153 -13.24 -1.36 -8.58
N GLY A 154 -12.43 -2.23 -7.99
CA GLY A 154 -11.39 -1.87 -7.04
C GLY A 154 -11.93 -1.07 -5.87
N ILE A 155 -11.29 0.06 -5.59
CA ILE A 155 -11.70 1.01 -4.54
C ILE A 155 -12.93 1.85 -4.91
N ALA A 156 -13.37 1.84 -6.17
CA ALA A 156 -14.56 2.58 -6.59
C ALA A 156 -15.87 1.89 -6.21
N GLU A 157 -15.82 0.62 -5.77
CA GLU A 157 -16.98 -0.05 -5.20
C GLU A 157 -17.45 0.69 -3.93
N PRO A 158 -18.72 1.13 -3.84
CA PRO A 158 -19.18 2.00 -2.75
C PRO A 158 -18.95 1.47 -1.33
N GLY A 159 -19.13 0.16 -1.11
CA GLY A 159 -18.89 -0.48 0.18
C GLY A 159 -17.40 -0.46 0.56
N VAL A 160 -16.53 -0.78 -0.39
CA VAL A 160 -15.07 -0.73 -0.25
C VAL A 160 -14.60 0.70 0.05
N LEU A 161 -15.10 1.69 -0.70
CA LEU A 161 -14.75 3.08 -0.50
C LEU A 161 -15.12 3.58 0.90
N LEU A 162 -16.33 3.25 1.35
CA LEU A 162 -16.81 3.58 2.69
C LEU A 162 -15.95 2.92 3.76
N GLU A 163 -15.62 1.63 3.61
CA GLU A 163 -14.76 0.90 4.54
C GLU A 163 -13.37 1.57 4.64
N LEU A 164 -12.76 1.90 3.51
CA LEU A 164 -11.47 2.58 3.45
C LEU A 164 -11.51 3.91 4.21
N GLN A 165 -12.52 4.75 3.95
CA GLN A 165 -12.68 6.03 4.62
C GLN A 165 -12.83 5.89 6.14
N LEU A 166 -13.62 4.92 6.60
CA LEU A 166 -13.81 4.64 8.02
C LEU A 166 -12.51 4.15 8.67
N LYS A 167 -11.81 3.21 8.05
CA LYS A 167 -10.55 2.67 8.58
C LYS A 167 -9.44 3.71 8.58
N LEU A 168 -9.35 4.58 7.57
CA LEU A 168 -8.40 5.72 7.56
C LEU A 168 -8.68 6.68 8.70
N LYS A 169 -9.96 7.03 8.93
CA LYS A 169 -10.36 7.87 10.04
C LYS A 169 -9.96 7.25 11.39
N VAL A 170 -10.25 5.97 11.61
CA VAL A 170 -9.86 5.25 12.82
C VAL A 170 -8.34 5.22 12.98
N MET A 171 -7.60 4.88 11.92
CA MET A 171 -6.14 4.83 11.94
C MET A 171 -5.55 6.19 12.33
N HIS A 172 -6.11 7.30 11.83
CA HIS A 172 -5.60 8.65 12.08
C HIS A 172 -6.07 9.27 13.41
N CYS A 173 -7.30 8.98 13.86
CA CYS A 173 -7.86 9.52 15.11
C CYS A 173 -7.16 9.01 16.38
N HIS A 174 -6.38 7.91 16.29
CA HIS A 174 -5.59 7.40 17.41
C HIS A 174 -4.24 8.11 17.60
N MET A 175 -4.00 9.26 16.95
CA MET A 175 -2.91 10.14 17.38
C MET A 175 -3.28 10.78 18.73
N PRO A 176 -2.54 10.52 19.82
CA PRO A 176 -2.63 11.41 20.96
C PRO A 176 -2.27 12.81 20.47
N ALA A 177 -3.04 13.82 20.87
CA ALA A 177 -2.68 15.20 20.64
C ALA A 177 -1.22 15.37 21.09
N ALA A 178 -0.35 15.85 20.21
CA ALA A 178 0.97 16.28 20.62
C ALA A 178 0.76 17.23 21.80
N ASN A 179 1.29 16.85 22.97
CA ASN A 179 1.29 17.68 24.16
C ASN A 179 1.70 19.07 23.68
N LYS A 180 0.81 20.06 23.80
CA LYS A 180 1.25 21.45 23.82
C LYS A 180 2.21 21.49 24.99
N ALA A 181 3.51 21.53 24.69
CA ALA A 181 4.51 21.75 25.70
C ALA A 181 4.11 23.07 26.37
N ASN A 182 3.76 22.98 27.65
CA ASN A 182 3.74 24.12 28.52
C ASN A 182 5.15 24.70 28.58
N ASP A 183 5.16 26.03 28.61
CA ASP A 183 6.24 26.97 28.91
C ASP A 183 7.16 27.39 27.75
#